data_AF-A0A495FK41-F1
#
_entry.id   AF-A0A495FK41-F1
#
_cell.length_a   1.000
_cell.length_b   1.000
_cell.length_c   1.000
_cell.angle_alpha   90.00
_cell.angle_beta   90.00
_cell.angle_gamma   90.00
#
_symmetry.space_group_name_H-M   'P 1'
#
loop_
_entity.id
_entity.type
_entity.pdbx_description
1 polymer ?
#
loop_
_entity_poly.entity_id
_entity_poly.type
_entity_poly.pdbx_seq_one_letter_code
_entity_poly.pdbx_strand_id
1 'polypeptide(L)'
;MPPIAVIDFETTGISPGQGARATEVAIVLLEKGQVVDRFQSLMKTGVWIPSFITQLTGITNAMVNAAPDAAGVMQDAARFVGDAPMVAHNASFDSKFWQAELALAGLPAPQPFACTVLLSRRLYPQAPSHKLGSLVDYHGLPRTGQAHRALADAEMAAALLARMQHDLRTRWRVAEPSYTLLQTLQRCAKPKVGALLAQHAVA
;
A
#
# COMPACT_ATOMS: atom_id res chain seq x y z
N MET A 1 10.53 -8.06 -14.63
CA MET A 1 10.55 -7.56 -13.24
C MET A 1 9.46 -8.31 -12.52
N PRO A 2 9.73 -8.90 -11.35
CA PRO A 2 8.69 -9.54 -10.56
C PRO A 2 7.58 -8.52 -10.23
N PRO A 3 6.34 -8.98 -9.99
CA PRO A 3 5.25 -8.10 -9.59
C PRO A 3 5.58 -7.37 -8.27
N ILE A 4 5.00 -6.19 -8.08
CA ILE A 4 5.03 -5.44 -6.83
C ILE A 4 3.68 -5.64 -6.13
N ALA A 5 3.71 -6.02 -4.86
CA ALA A 5 2.51 -6.15 -4.05
C ALA A 5 2.14 -4.80 -3.42
N VAL A 6 0.97 -4.25 -3.78
CA VAL A 6 0.43 -3.04 -3.18
C VAL A 6 -0.62 -3.43 -2.16
N ILE A 7 -0.39 -3.11 -0.89
CA ILE A 7 -1.23 -3.53 0.23
C ILE A 7 -1.92 -2.33 0.90
N ASP A 8 -3.11 -2.59 1.42
CA ASP A 8 -3.85 -1.71 2.31
C ASP A 8 -4.57 -2.53 3.38
N PHE A 9 -4.70 -1.97 4.58
CA PHE A 9 -5.44 -2.55 5.69
C PHE A 9 -6.51 -1.59 6.20
N GLU A 10 -7.71 -2.13 6.46
CA GLU A 10 -8.63 -1.52 7.42
C GLU A 10 -8.37 -2.09 8.82
N THR A 11 -8.52 -1.25 9.84
CA THR A 11 -8.07 -1.59 11.20
C THR A 11 -9.02 -1.06 12.27
N THR A 12 -8.97 -1.63 13.47
CA THR A 12 -9.78 -1.19 14.62
C THR A 12 -9.24 0.09 15.29
N GLY A 13 -8.09 0.60 14.87
CA GLY A 13 -7.41 1.73 15.48
C GLY A 13 -6.03 1.99 14.87
N ILE A 14 -5.27 2.94 15.42
CA ILE A 14 -4.11 3.51 14.71
C ILE A 14 -2.79 2.72 14.85
N SER A 15 -2.72 1.76 15.76
CA SER A 15 -1.45 1.08 16.05
C SER A 15 -1.64 -0.30 16.70
N PRO A 16 -0.99 -1.36 16.20
CA PRO A 16 -1.01 -2.66 16.86
C PRO A 16 -0.33 -2.64 18.24
N GLY A 17 0.65 -1.75 18.45
CA GLY A 17 1.27 -1.55 19.77
C GLY A 17 0.33 -0.97 20.82
N GLN A 18 -0.86 -0.50 20.43
CA GLN A 18 -1.93 -0.03 21.32
C GLN A 18 -3.11 -1.01 21.37
N GLY A 19 -2.94 -2.23 20.84
CA GLY A 19 -3.98 -3.27 20.81
C GLY A 19 -4.93 -3.19 19.62
N ALA A 20 -4.72 -2.29 18.65
CA ALA A 20 -5.49 -2.30 17.41
C ALA A 20 -5.15 -3.54 16.56
N ARG A 21 -6.11 -4.00 15.76
CA ARG A 21 -5.98 -5.18 14.91
C ARG A 21 -6.49 -4.89 13.50
N ALA A 22 -6.02 -5.65 12.52
CA ALA A 22 -6.56 -5.59 11.16
C ALA A 22 -8.00 -6.15 11.13
N THR A 23 -8.86 -5.57 10.30
CA THR A 23 -10.24 -6.03 10.07
C THR A 23 -10.47 -6.44 8.61
N GLU A 24 -9.73 -5.86 7.69
CA GLU A 24 -9.70 -6.20 6.27
C GLU A 24 -8.26 -6.06 5.76
N VAL A 25 -7.82 -6.98 4.91
CA VAL A 25 -6.58 -6.87 4.15
C VAL A 25 -6.91 -6.93 2.67
N ALA A 26 -6.27 -6.09 1.87
CA ALA A 26 -6.30 -6.21 0.43
C ALA A 26 -4.91 -6.01 -0.17
N ILE A 27 -4.60 -6.82 -1.19
CA ILE A 27 -3.32 -6.80 -1.89
C ILE A 27 -3.59 -6.84 -3.39
N VAL A 28 -2.93 -5.95 -4.12
CA VAL A 28 -2.98 -5.88 -5.58
C VAL A 28 -1.58 -6.13 -6.12
N LEU A 29 -1.43 -7.15 -6.98
CA LEU A 29 -0.17 -7.42 -7.66
C LEU A 29 -0.09 -6.57 -8.93
N LEU A 30 0.98 -5.79 -9.05
CA LEU A 30 1.25 -4.91 -10.19
C LEU A 30 2.48 -5.40 -10.95
N GLU A 31 2.32 -5.76 -12.22
CA GLU A 31 3.43 -6.07 -13.13
C GLU A 31 3.42 -5.12 -14.32
N LYS A 32 4.57 -4.46 -14.59
CA LYS A 32 4.74 -3.51 -15.71
C LYS A 32 3.65 -2.42 -15.76
N GLY A 33 3.17 -1.99 -14.59
CA GLY A 33 2.13 -0.97 -14.48
C GLY A 33 0.71 -1.47 -14.74
N GLN A 34 0.49 -2.79 -14.84
CA GLN A 34 -0.81 -3.42 -14.98
C GLN A 34 -1.11 -4.29 -13.76
N VAL A 35 -2.37 -4.30 -13.34
CA VAL A 35 -2.80 -5.19 -12.27
C VAL A 35 -2.92 -6.60 -12.84
N VAL A 36 -2.24 -7.55 -12.22
CA VAL A 36 -2.22 -8.96 -12.66
C VAL A 36 -3.01 -9.89 -11.73
N ASP A 37 -3.16 -9.52 -10.45
CA ASP A 37 -3.92 -10.32 -9.49
C ASP A 37 -4.39 -9.48 -8.29
N ARG A 38 -5.37 -9.98 -7.55
CA ARG A 38 -5.96 -9.35 -6.35
C ARG A 38 -6.25 -10.38 -5.27
N PHE A 39 -5.97 -10.00 -4.03
CA PHE A 39 -6.39 -10.70 -2.83
C PHE A 39 -7.15 -9.74 -1.92
N GLN A 40 -8.24 -10.19 -1.33
CA GLN A 40 -9.00 -9.43 -0.33
C GLN A 40 -9.65 -10.39 0.65
N SER A 41 -9.60 -10.07 1.94
CA SER A 41 -10.39 -10.77 2.95
C SER A 41 -10.67 -9.88 4.16
N LEU A 42 -11.87 -10.04 4.73
CA LEU A 42 -12.11 -9.65 6.12
C LEU A 42 -11.37 -10.60 7.07
N MET A 43 -11.06 -10.13 8.27
CA MET A 43 -10.27 -10.86 9.26
C MET A 43 -10.94 -10.86 10.63
N LYS A 44 -11.27 -12.05 11.13
CA LYS A 44 -11.75 -12.22 12.50
C LYS A 44 -10.58 -12.18 13.47
N THR A 45 -10.41 -11.05 14.15
CA THR A 45 -9.31 -10.84 15.12
C THR A 45 -9.74 -10.92 16.58
N GLY A 46 -11.06 -10.99 16.84
CA GLY A 46 -11.63 -11.00 18.19
C GLY A 46 -11.62 -9.65 18.90
N VAL A 47 -11.18 -8.58 18.23
CA VAL A 47 -11.16 -7.22 18.78
C VAL A 47 -12.36 -6.42 18.28
N TRP A 48 -13.00 -5.70 19.20
CA TRP A 48 -14.15 -4.86 18.90
C TRP A 48 -13.77 -3.68 18.00
N ILE A 49 -14.61 -3.40 16.99
CA ILE A 49 -14.51 -2.24 16.11
C ILE A 49 -15.29 -1.08 16.72
N PRO A 50 -14.65 0.06 17.04
CA PRO A 50 -15.34 1.27 17.50
C PRO A 50 -16.35 1.80 16.47
N SER A 51 -17.40 2.46 16.95
CA SER A 51 -18.47 3.00 16.09
C SER A 51 -17.95 3.98 15.04
N PHE A 52 -17.00 4.86 15.40
CA PHE A 52 -16.41 5.82 14.47
C PHE A 52 -15.62 5.13 13.34
N ILE A 53 -14.95 4.01 13.62
CA ILE A 53 -14.28 3.19 12.60
C ILE A 53 -15.33 2.52 11.71
N THR A 54 -16.40 1.97 12.30
CA THR A 54 -17.50 1.36 11.52
C THR A 54 -18.14 2.37 10.58
N GLN A 55 -18.33 3.62 11.01
CA GLN A 55 -18.83 4.70 10.17
C GLN A 55 -17.85 5.09 9.06
N LEU A 56 -16.54 5.04 9.35
CA LEU A 56 -15.50 5.37 8.39
C LEU A 56 -15.38 4.31 7.29
N THR A 57 -15.30 3.03 7.67
CA THR A 57 -14.95 1.92 6.76
C THR A 57 -16.16 1.13 6.27
N GLY A 58 -17.31 1.29 6.92
CA GLY A 58 -18.49 0.45 6.71
C GLY A 58 -18.35 -0.99 7.23
N ILE A 59 -17.20 -1.37 7.81
CA ILE A 59 -16.98 -2.71 8.35
C ILE A 59 -17.58 -2.82 9.74
N THR A 60 -18.57 -3.69 9.88
CA THR A 60 -19.28 -3.91 11.15
C THR A 60 -18.67 -5.05 11.97
N ASN A 61 -18.89 -5.03 13.29
CA ASN A 61 -18.53 -6.15 14.17
C ASN A 61 -19.19 -7.46 13.74
N ALA A 62 -20.42 -7.42 13.19
CA ALA A 62 -21.10 -8.60 12.69
C ALA A 62 -20.37 -9.22 11.49
N MET A 63 -19.90 -8.39 10.55
CA MET A 63 -19.11 -8.84 9.39
C MET A 63 -17.80 -9.50 9.83
N VAL A 64 -17.07 -8.87 10.74
CA VAL A 64 -15.79 -9.42 11.24
C VAL A 64 -15.98 -10.68 12.07
N ASN A 65 -17.06 -10.79 12.85
CA ASN A 65 -17.33 -12.02 13.62
C ASN A 65 -17.66 -13.24 12.75
N ALA A 66 -18.20 -13.00 11.55
CA ALA A 66 -18.49 -14.01 10.54
C ALA A 66 -17.32 -14.25 9.55
N ALA A 67 -16.26 -13.45 9.63
CA ALA A 67 -15.10 -13.56 8.75
C ALA A 67 -14.22 -14.79 9.10
N PRO A 68 -13.34 -15.22 8.16
CA PRO A 68 -12.33 -16.23 8.45
C PRO A 68 -11.37 -15.78 9.56
N ASP A 69 -10.71 -16.75 10.21
CA ASP A 69 -9.71 -16.47 11.24
C ASP A 69 -8.53 -15.68 10.68
N ALA A 70 -8.10 -14.65 11.43
CA ALA A 70 -7.05 -13.74 11.00
C ALA A 70 -5.72 -14.44 10.68
N ALA A 71 -5.33 -15.47 11.45
CA ALA A 71 -4.07 -16.16 11.19
C ALA A 71 -4.09 -16.90 9.86
N GLY A 72 -5.21 -17.57 9.55
CA GLY A 72 -5.42 -18.24 8.26
C GLY A 72 -5.41 -17.25 7.09
N VAL A 73 -6.12 -16.13 7.22
CA VAL A 73 -6.12 -15.06 6.19
C VAL A 73 -4.71 -14.53 5.94
N MET A 74 -3.92 -14.30 6.98
CA MET A 74 -2.56 -13.80 6.85
C MET A 74 -1.59 -14.83 6.25
N GLN A 75 -1.80 -16.13 6.49
CA GLN A 75 -1.04 -17.18 5.83
C GLN A 75 -1.33 -17.20 4.32
N ASP A 76 -2.59 -17.04 3.93
CA ASP A 76 -2.97 -16.96 2.52
C ASP A 76 -2.47 -15.66 1.88
N ALA A 77 -2.56 -14.53 2.58
CA ALA A 77 -2.01 -13.26 2.13
C ALA A 77 -0.49 -13.32 1.93
N ALA A 78 0.27 -13.93 2.86
CA ALA A 78 1.71 -14.12 2.73
C ALA A 78 2.05 -15.02 1.53
N ARG A 79 1.28 -16.10 1.31
CA ARG A 79 1.44 -16.97 0.13
C ARG A 79 1.16 -16.22 -1.17
N PHE A 80 0.14 -15.38 -1.18
CA PHE A 80 -0.23 -14.55 -2.31
C PHE A 80 0.85 -13.50 -2.65
N VAL A 81 1.45 -12.86 -1.64
CA VAL A 81 2.58 -11.93 -1.84
C VAL A 81 3.84 -12.67 -2.31
N GLY A 82 4.13 -13.84 -1.72
CA GLY A 82 5.39 -14.55 -1.96
C GLY A 82 6.60 -13.66 -1.67
N ASP A 83 7.53 -13.59 -2.64
CA ASP A 83 8.74 -12.76 -2.57
C ASP A 83 8.55 -11.37 -3.19
N ALA A 84 7.32 -10.99 -3.56
CA ALA A 84 7.05 -9.70 -4.18
C ALA A 84 7.42 -8.56 -3.23
N PRO A 85 8.17 -7.55 -3.69
CA PRO A 85 8.42 -6.35 -2.88
C PRO A 85 7.12 -5.60 -2.63
N MET A 86 7.01 -4.97 -1.46
CA MET A 86 5.76 -4.38 -0.99
C MET A 86 5.73 -2.85 -1.09
N VAL A 87 4.55 -2.31 -1.37
CA VAL A 87 4.22 -0.88 -1.42
C VAL A 87 2.92 -0.63 -0.66
N ALA A 88 2.83 0.49 0.04
CA ALA A 88 1.57 0.97 0.60
C ALA A 88 1.49 2.51 0.58
N HIS A 89 0.27 3.04 0.67
CA HIS A 89 0.04 4.48 0.81
C HIS A 89 0.05 4.87 2.28
N ASN A 90 1.22 5.37 2.76
CA ASN A 90 1.57 5.52 4.17
C ASN A 90 2.13 4.24 4.81
N ALA A 91 3.06 3.58 4.10
CA ALA A 91 3.62 2.29 4.49
C ALA A 91 4.15 2.11 5.92
N SER A 92 4.46 3.19 6.66
CA SER A 92 4.79 3.07 8.08
C SER A 92 3.63 2.61 8.96
N PHE A 93 2.39 2.72 8.46
CA PHE A 93 1.18 2.23 9.08
C PHE A 93 0.98 0.75 8.72
N ASP A 94 0.80 0.46 7.43
CA ASP A 94 0.51 -0.89 6.94
C ASP A 94 1.59 -1.91 7.26
N SER A 95 2.87 -1.51 7.22
CA SER A 95 3.95 -2.44 7.55
C SER A 95 3.92 -2.90 9.01
N LYS A 96 3.41 -2.08 9.94
CA LYS A 96 3.26 -2.48 11.34
C LYS A 96 2.15 -3.49 11.51
N PHE A 97 1.03 -3.31 10.82
CA PHE A 97 -0.08 -4.28 10.84
C PHE A 97 0.32 -5.58 10.13
N TRP A 98 0.98 -5.50 8.98
CA TRP A 98 1.56 -6.66 8.29
C TRP A 98 2.46 -7.48 9.21
N GLN A 99 3.42 -6.83 9.89
CA GLN A 99 4.34 -7.49 10.82
C GLN A 99 3.62 -8.07 12.03
N ALA A 100 2.70 -7.32 12.65
CA ALA A 100 1.99 -7.76 13.84
C ALA A 100 1.08 -8.96 13.56
N GLU A 101 0.30 -8.92 12.47
CA GLU A 101 -0.64 -9.98 12.12
C GLU A 101 0.10 -11.22 11.60
N LEU A 102 1.21 -11.07 10.86
CA LEU A 102 2.06 -12.22 10.49
C LEU A 102 2.72 -12.87 11.70
N ALA A 103 3.20 -12.07 12.66
CA ALA A 103 3.79 -12.62 13.89
C ALA A 103 2.76 -13.46 14.68
N LEU A 104 1.51 -13.00 14.75
CA LEU A 104 0.41 -13.77 15.35
C LEU A 104 0.06 -15.03 14.55
N ALA A 105 0.26 -15.00 13.23
CA ALA A 105 0.11 -16.17 12.35
C ALA A 105 1.33 -17.12 12.35
N GLY A 106 2.38 -16.83 13.14
CA GLY A 106 3.60 -17.62 13.21
C GLY A 106 4.52 -17.47 12.00
N LEU A 107 4.41 -16.37 11.25
CA LEU A 107 5.15 -16.12 10.01
C LEU A 107 6.14 -14.96 10.15
N PRO A 108 7.29 -15.01 9.46
CA PRO A 108 8.18 -13.87 9.34
C PRO A 108 7.61 -12.82 8.36
N ALA A 109 8.02 -11.56 8.53
CA ALA A 109 7.66 -10.45 7.65
C ALA A 109 8.91 -9.77 7.06
N PRO A 110 9.66 -10.44 6.15
CA PRO A 110 10.95 -9.96 5.66
C PRO A 110 10.84 -8.82 4.64
N GLN A 111 9.66 -8.59 4.06
CA GLN A 111 9.50 -7.69 2.93
C GLN A 111 9.76 -6.24 3.33
N PRO A 112 10.68 -5.53 2.66
CA PRO A 112 10.80 -4.11 2.86
C PRO A 112 9.63 -3.40 2.16
N PHE A 113 9.29 -2.19 2.63
CA PHE A 113 8.19 -1.41 2.09
C PHE A 113 8.65 -0.13 1.40
N ALA A 114 8.05 0.16 0.24
CA ALA A 114 8.07 1.48 -0.35
C ALA A 114 6.77 2.26 -0.06
N CYS A 115 6.89 3.58 0.07
CA CYS A 115 5.80 4.43 0.53
C CYS A 115 5.41 5.49 -0.51
N THR A 116 4.19 5.40 -1.05
CA THR A 116 3.73 6.34 -2.09
C THR A 116 3.53 7.77 -1.57
N VAL A 117 3.28 7.96 -0.27
CA VAL A 117 3.30 9.31 0.34
C VAL A 117 4.71 9.92 0.29
N LEU A 118 5.74 9.15 0.60
CA LEU A 118 7.12 9.64 0.57
C LEU A 118 7.60 9.88 -0.87
N LEU A 119 7.20 9.02 -1.81
CA LEU A 119 7.49 9.19 -3.23
C LEU A 119 6.78 10.42 -3.81
N SER A 120 5.48 10.59 -3.54
CA SER A 120 4.72 11.75 -4.03
C SER A 120 5.26 13.08 -3.52
N ARG A 121 5.72 13.17 -2.26
CA ARG A 121 6.38 14.38 -1.72
C ARG A 121 7.64 14.79 -2.47
N ARG A 122 8.25 13.87 -3.23
CA ARG A 122 9.48 14.09 -4.00
C ARG A 122 9.21 14.31 -5.48
N LEU A 123 8.30 13.53 -6.04
CA LEU A 123 7.93 13.62 -7.45
C LEU A 123 6.95 14.75 -7.73
N TYR A 124 6.09 15.06 -6.76
CA TYR A 124 4.96 15.98 -6.90
C TYR A 124 4.89 16.97 -5.73
N PRO A 125 5.96 17.74 -5.43
CA PRO A 125 5.95 18.70 -4.33
C PRO A 125 4.88 19.80 -4.45
N GLN A 126 4.35 20.02 -5.66
CA GLN A 126 3.30 20.98 -5.97
C GLN A 126 1.88 20.42 -5.78
N ALA A 127 1.71 19.14 -5.44
CA ALA A 127 0.38 18.59 -5.17
C ALA A 127 -0.24 19.25 -3.93
N PRO A 128 -1.55 19.57 -3.93
CA PRO A 128 -2.19 20.28 -2.83
C PRO A 128 -2.24 19.46 -1.52
N SER A 129 -2.21 18.14 -1.65
CA SER A 129 -2.25 17.18 -0.55
C SER A 129 -1.62 15.86 -1.02
N HIS A 130 -1.03 15.13 -0.08
CA HIS A 130 -0.45 13.80 -0.33
C HIS A 130 -1.32 12.65 0.19
N LYS A 131 -2.57 12.92 0.55
CA LYS A 131 -3.57 11.87 0.81
C LYS A 131 -3.90 11.14 -0.49
N LEU A 132 -4.22 9.84 -0.40
CA LEU A 132 -4.44 8.98 -1.57
C LEU A 132 -5.46 9.57 -2.53
N GLY A 133 -6.68 9.83 -2.06
CA GLY A 133 -7.75 10.41 -2.87
C GLY A 133 -7.36 11.75 -3.51
N SER A 134 -6.63 12.61 -2.80
CA SER A 134 -6.15 13.88 -3.37
C SER A 134 -5.14 13.68 -4.50
N LEU A 135 -4.26 12.69 -4.40
CA LEU A 135 -3.29 12.38 -5.46
C LEU A 135 -3.94 11.67 -6.64
N VAL A 136 -4.91 10.81 -6.38
CA VAL A 136 -5.75 10.18 -7.42
C VAL A 136 -6.44 11.27 -8.25
N ASP A 137 -7.11 12.21 -7.59
CA ASP A 137 -7.79 13.33 -8.25
C ASP A 137 -6.78 14.24 -8.99
N TYR A 138 -5.67 14.59 -8.33
CA TYR A 138 -4.62 15.46 -8.90
C TYR A 138 -4.03 14.90 -10.20
N HIS A 139 -3.94 13.57 -10.33
CA HIS A 139 -3.41 12.90 -11.52
C HIS A 139 -4.48 12.46 -12.52
N GLY A 140 -5.77 12.69 -12.23
CA GLY A 140 -6.90 12.21 -13.04
C GLY A 140 -6.99 10.68 -13.10
N LEU A 141 -6.61 10.00 -12.01
CA LEU A 141 -6.65 8.54 -11.90
C LEU A 141 -8.06 8.07 -11.52
N PRO A 142 -8.45 6.84 -11.87
CA PRO A 142 -9.76 6.30 -11.52
C PRO A 142 -9.93 6.19 -10.00
N ARG A 143 -11.09 6.59 -9.51
CA ARG A 143 -11.57 6.24 -8.17
C ARG A 143 -12.28 4.90 -8.27
N THR A 144 -11.76 3.89 -7.58
CA THR A 144 -12.39 2.57 -7.51
C THR A 144 -13.23 2.47 -6.24
N GLY A 145 -14.41 1.86 -6.35
CA GLY A 145 -15.24 1.49 -5.19
C GLY A 145 -15.61 2.61 -4.20
N GLN A 146 -15.95 2.19 -2.99
CA GLN A 146 -16.20 3.06 -1.84
C GLN A 146 -14.87 3.33 -1.13
N ALA A 147 -14.56 4.60 -0.83
CA ALA A 147 -13.39 4.96 -0.03
C ALA A 147 -13.44 4.29 1.36
N HIS A 148 -12.28 3.96 1.93
CA HIS A 148 -12.16 3.22 3.19
C HIS A 148 -12.68 1.78 3.10
N ARG A 149 -12.40 1.16 1.95
CA ARG A 149 -12.44 -0.28 1.76
C ARG A 149 -11.07 -0.68 1.25
N ALA A 150 -10.45 -1.67 1.89
CA ALA A 150 -9.04 -1.97 1.67
C ALA A 150 -8.73 -2.22 0.18
N LEU A 151 -9.59 -2.94 -0.56
CA LEU A 151 -9.33 -3.21 -1.97
C LEU A 151 -9.42 -1.96 -2.84
N ALA A 152 -10.38 -1.07 -2.57
CA ALA A 152 -10.50 0.19 -3.31
C ALA A 152 -9.24 1.05 -3.11
N ASP A 153 -8.79 1.18 -1.87
CA ASP A 153 -7.60 1.96 -1.53
C ASP A 153 -6.30 1.30 -2.07
N ALA A 154 -6.17 -0.03 -2.02
CA ALA A 154 -5.06 -0.76 -2.63
C ALA A 154 -5.01 -0.59 -4.16
N GLU A 155 -6.16 -0.63 -4.85
CA GLU A 155 -6.24 -0.40 -6.29
C GLU A 155 -5.87 1.03 -6.67
N MET A 156 -6.38 2.03 -5.93
CA MET A 156 -6.02 3.42 -6.12
C MET A 156 -4.52 3.65 -5.87
N ALA A 157 -3.96 3.03 -4.83
CA ALA A 157 -2.52 3.08 -4.56
C ALA A 157 -1.69 2.40 -5.67
N ALA A 158 -2.19 1.31 -6.26
CA ALA A 158 -1.55 0.64 -7.38
C ALA A 158 -1.58 1.49 -8.66
N ALA A 159 -2.71 2.13 -8.95
CA ALA A 159 -2.81 3.09 -10.06
C ALA A 159 -1.87 4.29 -9.87
N LEU A 160 -1.77 4.80 -8.63
CA LEU A 160 -0.83 5.87 -8.29
C LEU A 160 0.62 5.44 -8.45
N LEU A 161 0.97 4.22 -8.02
CA LEU A 161 2.31 3.66 -8.22
C LEU A 161 2.64 3.51 -9.71
N ALA A 162 1.72 2.96 -10.50
CA ALA A 162 1.87 2.86 -11.95
C ALA A 162 2.09 4.23 -12.59
N ARG A 163 1.35 5.25 -12.14
CA ARG A 163 1.53 6.64 -12.57
C ARG A 163 2.90 7.20 -12.21
N MET A 164 3.39 6.97 -10.99
CA MET A 164 4.73 7.39 -10.56
C MET A 164 5.81 6.77 -11.43
N GLN A 165 5.72 5.45 -11.69
CA GLN A 165 6.66 4.76 -12.55
C GLN A 165 6.57 5.25 -14.00
N HIS A 166 5.37 5.52 -14.50
CA HIS A 166 5.20 6.11 -15.84
C HIS A 166 5.88 7.48 -15.93
N ASP A 167 5.61 8.38 -14.99
CA ASP A 167 6.20 9.72 -14.97
C ASP A 167 7.73 9.68 -14.82
N LEU A 168 8.28 8.75 -14.02
CA LEU A 168 9.72 8.51 -13.93
C LEU A 168 10.34 8.25 -15.31
N ARG A 169 9.68 7.44 -16.15
CA ARG A 169 10.13 7.18 -17.53
C ARG A 169 9.96 8.39 -18.42
N THR A 170 8.80 9.03 -18.41
CA THR A 170 8.44 10.03 -19.43
C THR A 170 8.94 11.43 -19.11
N ARG A 171 8.99 11.83 -17.84
CA ARG A 171 9.40 13.17 -17.40
C ARG A 171 10.87 13.25 -17.01
N TRP A 172 11.40 12.19 -16.41
CA TRP A 172 12.79 12.14 -15.94
C TRP A 172 13.68 11.19 -16.74
N ARG A 173 13.15 10.61 -17.83
CA ARG A 173 13.88 9.69 -18.74
C ARG A 173 14.52 8.51 -18.01
N VAL A 174 13.99 8.10 -16.85
CA VAL A 174 14.50 6.94 -16.11
C VAL A 174 14.24 5.67 -16.93
N ALA A 175 15.30 4.93 -17.26
CA ALA A 175 15.20 3.71 -18.07
C ALA A 175 14.29 2.65 -17.42
N GLU A 176 14.56 2.38 -16.14
CA GLU A 176 13.88 1.36 -15.36
C GLU A 176 13.49 1.91 -13.98
N PRO A 177 12.21 2.25 -13.75
CA PRO A 177 11.67 2.65 -12.45
C PRO A 177 11.57 1.46 -11.48
N SER A 178 12.71 0.85 -11.19
CA SER A 178 12.81 -0.35 -10.36
C SER A 178 12.39 -0.11 -8.93
N TYR A 179 11.98 -1.18 -8.25
CA TYR A 179 11.64 -1.12 -6.84
C TYR A 179 12.82 -0.59 -5.99
N THR A 180 14.04 -0.98 -6.31
CA THR A 180 15.27 -0.45 -5.68
C THR A 180 15.38 1.07 -5.85
N LEU A 181 15.10 1.60 -7.06
CA LEU A 181 15.08 3.04 -7.27
C LEU A 181 13.99 3.72 -6.44
N LEU A 182 12.80 3.14 -6.35
CA LEU A 182 11.73 3.68 -5.50
C LEU A 182 12.15 3.76 -4.02
N GLN A 183 12.81 2.71 -3.51
CA GLN A 183 13.33 2.71 -2.15
C GLN A 183 14.42 3.75 -1.90
N THR A 184 15.33 3.95 -2.86
CA THR A 184 16.35 4.99 -2.76
C THR A 184 15.70 6.37 -2.83
N LEU A 185 14.79 6.57 -3.78
CA LEU A 185 14.09 7.83 -4.00
C LEU A 185 13.31 8.25 -2.76
N GLN A 186 12.53 7.36 -2.13
CA GLN A 186 11.73 7.71 -0.94
C GLN A 186 12.56 8.11 0.29
N ARG A 187 13.87 7.84 0.29
CA ARG A 187 14.81 8.26 1.35
C ARG A 187 15.65 9.47 0.95
N CYS A 188 15.72 9.77 -0.35
CA CYS A 188 16.47 10.89 -0.89
C CYS A 188 15.99 12.23 -0.31
N ALA A 189 16.91 13.12 0.05
CA ALA A 189 16.56 14.49 0.40
C ALA A 189 16.01 15.23 -0.83
N LYS A 190 14.98 16.08 -0.65
CA LYS A 190 14.30 16.78 -1.76
C LYS A 190 15.26 17.50 -2.73
N PRO A 191 16.28 18.26 -2.27
CA PRO A 191 17.20 18.96 -3.18
C PRO A 191 18.05 18.00 -4.05
N LYS A 192 18.24 16.75 -3.60
CA LYS A 192 19.06 15.74 -4.28
C LYS A 192 18.25 14.89 -5.27
N VAL A 193 16.93 15.02 -5.34
CA VAL A 193 16.06 14.20 -6.19
C VAL A 193 16.43 14.35 -7.67
N GLY A 194 16.66 15.56 -8.17
CA GLY A 194 17.04 15.78 -9.57
C GLY A 194 18.36 15.10 -9.93
N ALA A 195 19.37 15.24 -9.08
CA ALA A 195 20.67 14.59 -9.28
C ALA A 195 20.56 13.06 -9.23
N LEU A 196 19.77 12.50 -8.31
CA LEU A 196 19.51 11.07 -8.26
C LEU A 196 18.85 10.57 -9.55
N LEU A 197 17.79 11.22 -10.01
CA LEU A 197 17.08 10.79 -11.21
C LEU A 197 17.94 10.90 -12.47
N ALA A 198 18.80 11.91 -12.56
CA ALA A 198 19.75 12.05 -13.67
C ALA A 198 20.76 10.89 -13.76
N GLN A 199 21.14 10.28 -12.64
CA GLN A 199 22.03 9.09 -12.64
C GLN A 199 21.36 7.84 -13.23
N HIS A 200 20.03 7.82 -13.30
CA HIS A 200 19.24 6.72 -13.85
C HIS A 200 18.59 7.05 -15.20
N ALA A 201 18.84 8.26 -15.72
CA ALA A 201 18.28 8.70 -16.99
C ALA A 201 18.99 8.03 -18.18
N VAL A 202 18.23 7.69 -19.22
CA VAL A 202 18.83 7.36 -20.52
C VAL A 202 19.41 8.62 -21.16
N ALA A 203 20.54 8.46 -21.87
CA ALA A 203 21.14 9.52 -22.68
C ALA A 203 20.13 10.11 -23.68
#